data_AF-A0A9X2RB60-F1
#
_entry.id   AF-A0A9X2RB60-F1
#
_cell.length_a   1.000
_cell.length_b   1.000
_cell.length_c   1.000
_cell.angle_alpha   90.00
_cell.angle_beta   90.00
_cell.angle_gamma   90.00
#
_symmetry.space_group_name_H-M   'P 1'
#
loop_
_entity.id
_entity.type
_entity.pdbx_description
1 polymer ?
#
loop_
_entity_poly.entity_id
_entity_poly.type
_entity_poly.pdbx_seq_one_letter_code
_entity_poly.pdbx_strand_id
1 'polypeptide(L)'
;MGRAMIILACGAIFTMGIMQIGMQDRKIQITKVSSSYANDIQARNKAYTAVQIAMDRINDSNGSWHPKEDSPWVQEIEGDSVSLYYELYEASSASGTFGVLESDTVKMYATSWYNDPLTGAKQETNIISLFTKNAMHFVPEFRSALSFATNDFTFSAGGSSLVSGNDASGTCADRPALAVQSNLSYLEASSGGSGNIESDSVNVAIDSELSYKPVDQLVARLAQMSDVQKITGNYKGSLGSADDPGVFFVEDNAKLTGGISEGYGIMVVRSNGYLKYDSAGVELDIAGNFKFNGLVIFEDAYNMDGRGTPTIKGSVLVGKKDEDTGNKLDVDLNGNITIQYDCEAEKYAQVASANKLKQNRYRRLSTFE
;
A
#
# COMPACT_ATOMS: atom_id res chain seq x y z
N MET A 1 -85.77 -32.18 -18.37
CA MET A 1 -84.33 -32.36 -18.07
C MET A 1 -83.47 -31.15 -18.46
N GLY A 2 -83.79 -30.37 -19.50
CA GLY A 2 -82.97 -29.20 -19.89
C GLY A 2 -82.85 -28.05 -18.85
N ARG A 3 -83.87 -27.82 -18.02
CA ARG A 3 -83.82 -26.75 -16.99
C ARG A 3 -82.82 -27.04 -15.86
N ALA A 4 -82.71 -28.30 -15.43
CA ALA A 4 -81.75 -28.70 -14.39
C ALA A 4 -80.30 -28.61 -14.90
N MET A 5 -80.07 -28.91 -16.18
CA MET A 5 -78.76 -28.82 -16.81
C MET A 5 -78.27 -27.37 -16.95
N ILE A 6 -79.17 -26.42 -17.25
CA ILE A 6 -78.85 -24.99 -17.30
C ILE A 6 -78.46 -24.46 -15.91
N ILE A 7 -79.19 -24.85 -14.85
CA ILE A 7 -78.87 -24.43 -13.48
C ILE A 7 -77.49 -24.96 -13.06
N LEU A 8 -77.18 -26.22 -13.36
CA LEU A 8 -75.86 -26.79 -13.07
C LEU A 8 -74.74 -26.14 -13.90
N ALA A 9 -74.97 -25.86 -15.18
CA ALA A 9 -74.00 -25.19 -16.03
C ALA A 9 -73.72 -23.75 -15.57
N CYS A 10 -74.76 -22.98 -15.21
CA CYS A 10 -74.59 -21.65 -14.64
C CYS A 10 -73.84 -21.69 -13.29
N GLY A 11 -74.18 -22.64 -12.41
CA GLY A 11 -73.47 -22.82 -11.14
C GLY A 11 -71.98 -23.12 -11.33
N ALA A 12 -71.63 -23.98 -12.30
CA ALA A 12 -70.24 -24.29 -12.63
C ALA A 12 -69.47 -23.09 -13.21
N ILE A 13 -70.12 -22.23 -14.01
CA ILE A 13 -69.51 -21.01 -14.55
C ILE A 13 -69.24 -20.00 -13.43
N PHE A 14 -70.17 -19.82 -12.49
CA PHE A 14 -69.97 -18.92 -11.36
C PHE A 14 -68.86 -19.42 -10.42
N THR A 15 -68.81 -20.72 -10.12
CA THR A 15 -67.75 -21.26 -9.26
C THR A 15 -66.37 -21.20 -9.95
N MET A 16 -66.28 -21.49 -11.26
CA MET A 16 -65.04 -21.30 -12.02
C MET A 16 -64.62 -19.83 -12.09
N GLY A 17 -65.56 -18.90 -12.26
CA GLY A 17 -65.28 -17.46 -12.26
C GLY A 17 -64.71 -16.97 -10.93
N ILE A 18 -65.31 -17.39 -9.81
CA ILE A 18 -64.82 -17.06 -8.46
C ILE A 18 -63.44 -17.67 -8.21
N MET A 19 -63.21 -18.92 -8.64
CA MET A 19 -61.88 -19.55 -8.53
C MET A 19 -60.83 -18.85 -9.39
N GLN A 20 -61.17 -18.41 -10.61
CA GLN A 20 -60.24 -17.66 -11.46
C GLN A 20 -59.87 -16.31 -10.86
N ILE A 21 -60.81 -15.57 -10.29
CA ILE A 21 -60.55 -14.30 -9.60
C ILE A 21 -59.62 -14.53 -8.39
N GLY A 22 -59.92 -15.52 -7.55
CA GLY A 22 -59.07 -15.85 -6.40
C GLY A 22 -57.67 -16.33 -6.78
N MET A 23 -57.51 -17.01 -7.93
CA MET A 23 -56.20 -17.38 -8.46
C MET A 23 -55.43 -16.19 -9.04
N GLN A 24 -56.12 -15.23 -9.66
CA GLN A 24 -55.50 -13.99 -10.15
C GLN A 24 -54.99 -13.13 -8.99
N ASP A 25 -55.77 -12.95 -7.93
CA ASP A 25 -55.35 -12.20 -6.74
C ASP A 25 -54.12 -12.83 -6.07
N ARG A 26 -54.07 -14.17 -5.98
CA ARG A 26 -52.89 -14.89 -5.48
C ARG A 26 -51.66 -14.69 -6.37
N LYS A 27 -51.81 -14.71 -7.69
CA LYS A 27 -50.69 -14.44 -8.61
C LYS A 27 -50.18 -13.01 -8.44
N ILE A 28 -51.08 -12.03 -8.35
CA ILE A 28 -50.71 -10.62 -8.12
C ILE A 28 -49.98 -10.48 -6.79
N GLN A 29 -50.47 -11.13 -5.72
CA GLN A 29 -49.83 -11.08 -4.40
C GLN A 29 -48.43 -11.70 -4.41
N ILE A 30 -48.23 -12.85 -5.05
CA ILE A 30 -46.91 -13.50 -5.17
C ILE A 30 -45.95 -12.60 -5.96
N THR A 31 -46.40 -12.01 -7.07
CA THR A 31 -45.58 -11.06 -7.85
C THR A 31 -45.20 -9.84 -7.02
N LYS A 32 -46.14 -9.27 -6.25
CA LYS A 32 -45.85 -8.12 -5.39
C LYS A 32 -44.86 -8.45 -4.27
N VAL A 33 -44.98 -9.61 -3.62
CA VAL A 33 -44.00 -10.07 -2.61
C VAL A 33 -42.63 -10.28 -3.24
N SER A 34 -42.56 -10.93 -4.40
CA SER A 34 -41.29 -11.13 -5.11
C SER A 34 -40.66 -9.81 -5.55
N SER A 35 -41.46 -8.83 -5.97
CA SER A 35 -40.99 -7.49 -6.34
C SER A 35 -40.52 -6.70 -5.11
N SER A 36 -41.23 -6.80 -3.99
CA SER A 36 -40.85 -6.14 -2.74
C SER A 36 -39.52 -6.68 -2.23
N TYR A 37 -39.34 -8.01 -2.24
CA TYR A 37 -38.05 -8.64 -1.92
C TYR A 37 -36.92 -8.22 -2.86
N ALA A 38 -37.18 -8.17 -4.17
CA ALA A 38 -36.18 -7.71 -5.14
C ALA A 38 -35.78 -6.24 -4.91
N ASN A 39 -36.75 -5.38 -4.59
CA ASN A 39 -36.51 -3.97 -4.28
C ASN A 39 -35.68 -3.79 -3.01
N ASP A 40 -35.93 -4.58 -1.96
CA ASP A 40 -35.12 -4.56 -0.73
C ASP A 40 -33.66 -4.95 -1.01
N ILE A 41 -33.44 -6.05 -1.75
CA ILE A 41 -32.08 -6.46 -2.14
C ILE A 41 -31.40 -5.39 -3.01
N GLN A 42 -32.14 -4.77 -3.93
CA GLN A 42 -31.60 -3.67 -4.73
C GLN A 42 -31.24 -2.46 -3.86
N ALA A 43 -32.08 -2.09 -2.90
CA ALA A 43 -31.81 -1.01 -1.96
C ALA A 43 -30.56 -1.29 -1.12
N ARG A 44 -30.37 -2.53 -0.66
CA ARG A 44 -29.15 -2.97 0.04
C ARG A 44 -27.91 -2.85 -0.84
N ASN A 45 -27.97 -3.37 -2.07
CA ASN A 45 -26.86 -3.28 -3.01
C ASN A 45 -26.48 -1.83 -3.30
N LYS A 46 -27.46 -0.93 -3.44
CA LYS A 46 -27.21 0.51 -3.60
C LYS A 46 -26.52 1.13 -2.39
N ALA A 47 -26.94 0.77 -1.17
CA ALA A 47 -26.27 1.21 0.06
C ALA A 47 -24.82 0.70 0.14
N TYR A 48 -24.55 -0.55 -0.25
CA TYR A 48 -23.18 -1.08 -0.37
C TYR A 48 -22.34 -0.33 -1.41
N THR A 49 -22.92 -0.01 -2.57
CA THR A 49 -22.25 0.80 -3.61
C THR A 49 -21.93 2.20 -3.10
N ALA A 50 -22.86 2.83 -2.36
CA ALA A 50 -22.61 4.15 -1.76
C ALA A 50 -21.46 4.11 -0.74
N VAL A 51 -21.35 3.04 0.06
CA VAL A 51 -20.22 2.81 0.98
C VAL A 51 -18.89 2.71 0.21
N GLN A 52 -18.86 2.02 -0.93
CA GLN A 52 -17.64 1.94 -1.76
C GLN A 52 -17.27 3.30 -2.35
N ILE A 53 -18.24 4.02 -2.92
CA ILE A 53 -18.01 5.38 -3.46
C ILE A 53 -17.54 6.33 -2.35
N ALA A 54 -18.07 6.19 -1.13
CA ALA A 54 -17.65 6.99 0.01
C ALA A 54 -16.17 6.75 0.35
N MET A 55 -15.69 5.50 0.33
CA MET A 55 -14.26 5.21 0.55
C MET A 55 -13.36 5.88 -0.48
N ASP A 56 -13.75 5.84 -1.75
CA ASP A 56 -13.01 6.48 -2.84
C ASP A 56 -12.97 8.00 -2.65
N ARG A 57 -14.10 8.61 -2.29
CA ARG A 57 -14.17 10.05 -1.99
C ARG A 57 -13.34 10.46 -0.79
N ILE A 58 -13.29 9.64 0.26
CA ILE A 58 -12.43 9.91 1.42
C ILE A 58 -10.96 9.91 0.97
N ASN A 59 -10.56 8.98 0.09
CA ASN A 59 -9.21 8.94 -0.46
C ASN A 59 -8.91 10.13 -1.38
N ASP A 60 -9.80 10.45 -2.33
CA ASP A 60 -9.62 11.58 -3.27
C ASP A 60 -9.54 12.94 -2.56
N SER A 61 -10.27 13.07 -1.45
CA SER A 61 -10.31 14.30 -0.64
C SER A 61 -9.22 14.37 0.44
N ASN A 62 -8.32 13.37 0.52
CA ASN A 62 -7.35 13.22 1.60
C ASN A 62 -7.98 13.32 3.01
N GLY A 63 -9.20 12.80 3.18
CA GLY A 63 -9.94 12.81 4.44
C GLY A 63 -10.69 14.12 4.77
N SER A 64 -10.62 15.15 3.91
CA SER A 64 -11.38 16.40 4.13
C SER A 64 -12.88 16.24 3.91
N TRP A 65 -13.30 15.27 3.11
CA TRP A 65 -14.71 14.95 2.90
C TRP A 65 -15.23 14.10 4.04
N HIS A 66 -16.00 14.71 4.95
CA HIS A 66 -16.55 14.07 6.13
C HIS A 66 -18.04 14.42 6.30
N PRO A 67 -18.95 13.74 5.58
CA PRO A 67 -20.39 13.90 5.78
C PRO A 67 -20.77 13.45 7.19
N LYS A 68 -21.57 14.28 7.84
CA LYS A 68 -22.03 14.10 9.21
C LYS A 68 -23.49 13.69 9.24
N GLU A 69 -23.97 13.20 10.36
CA GLU A 69 -25.37 12.80 10.53
C GLU A 69 -26.35 13.96 10.26
N ASP A 70 -25.99 15.19 10.62
CA ASP A 70 -26.79 16.41 10.40
C ASP A 70 -26.72 16.94 8.95
N SER A 71 -25.71 16.52 8.19
CA SER A 71 -25.50 16.89 6.79
C SER A 71 -24.98 15.67 6.01
N PRO A 72 -25.81 14.62 5.84
CA PRO A 72 -25.39 13.41 5.17
C PRO A 72 -25.15 13.70 3.69
N TRP A 73 -24.23 12.96 3.10
CA TRP A 73 -24.05 13.00 1.67
C TRP A 73 -25.19 12.26 0.99
N VAL A 74 -25.88 12.94 0.06
CA VAL A 74 -26.97 12.37 -0.70
C VAL A 74 -26.55 12.23 -2.17
N GLN A 75 -26.75 11.05 -2.74
CA GLN A 75 -26.55 10.81 -4.16
C GLN A 75 -27.67 9.94 -4.72
N GLU A 76 -28.04 10.18 -5.97
CA GLU A 76 -28.96 9.33 -6.71
C GLU A 76 -28.18 8.19 -7.38
N ILE A 77 -28.53 6.94 -7.06
CA ILE A 77 -27.95 5.73 -7.64
C ILE A 77 -29.11 4.97 -8.30
N GLU A 78 -29.09 4.91 -9.64
CA GLU A 78 -30.12 4.25 -10.46
C GLU A 78 -31.55 4.72 -10.11
N GLY A 79 -31.77 6.03 -10.00
CA GLY A 79 -33.11 6.61 -9.78
C GLY A 79 -33.56 6.73 -8.33
N ASP A 80 -32.85 6.11 -7.38
CA ASP A 80 -33.16 6.18 -5.95
C ASP A 80 -32.10 6.97 -5.19
N SER A 81 -32.52 7.76 -4.21
CA SER A 81 -31.62 8.57 -3.40
C SER A 81 -31.05 7.76 -2.23
N VAL A 82 -29.73 7.71 -2.13
CA VAL A 82 -29.00 7.11 -1.01
C VAL A 82 -28.41 8.23 -0.17
N SER A 83 -28.57 8.16 1.14
CA SER A 83 -27.91 9.06 2.10
C SER A 83 -26.84 8.31 2.88
N LEU A 84 -25.67 8.92 3.07
CA LEU A 84 -24.56 8.34 3.79
C LEU A 84 -23.84 9.37 4.67
N TYR A 85 -23.51 8.97 5.88
CA TYR A 85 -22.57 9.67 6.74
C TYR A 85 -21.61 8.67 7.38
N TYR A 86 -20.51 9.14 7.95
CA TYR A 86 -19.60 8.26 8.67
C TYR A 86 -19.00 8.90 9.92
N GLU A 87 -18.66 8.05 10.87
CA GLU A 87 -17.92 8.42 12.07
C GLU A 87 -16.49 7.88 11.96
N LEU A 88 -15.51 8.72 12.27
CA LEU A 88 -14.10 8.33 12.36
C LEU A 88 -13.73 8.22 13.84
N TYR A 89 -13.22 7.05 14.23
CA TYR A 89 -12.64 6.78 15.53
C TYR A 89 -11.14 6.67 15.32
N GLU A 90 -10.44 7.77 15.57
CA GLU A 90 -8.99 7.84 15.45
C GLU A 90 -8.32 6.98 16.52
N ALA A 91 -7.22 6.33 16.17
CA ALA A 91 -6.45 5.56 17.15
C ALA A 91 -5.95 6.48 18.27
N SER A 92 -6.22 6.11 19.53
CA SER A 92 -5.83 6.90 20.71
C SER A 92 -4.32 7.07 20.88
N SER A 93 -3.51 6.31 20.14
CA SER A 93 -2.05 6.33 20.13
C SER A 93 -1.45 7.10 18.94
N ALA A 94 -2.27 7.72 18.07
CA ALA A 94 -1.84 8.40 16.84
C ALA A 94 -1.01 9.69 17.06
N SER A 95 -0.43 9.87 18.25
CA SER A 95 0.47 10.97 18.56
C SER A 95 1.91 10.64 18.14
N GLY A 96 2.48 11.46 17.26
CA GLY A 96 3.88 11.38 16.83
C GLY A 96 4.03 11.02 15.35
N THR A 97 5.27 10.95 14.88
CA THR A 97 5.64 10.73 13.48
C THR A 97 4.96 9.51 12.84
N PHE A 98 4.79 8.43 13.60
CA PHE A 98 4.25 7.17 13.09
C PHE A 98 2.72 7.08 13.17
N GLY A 99 2.03 8.11 13.64
CA GLY A 99 0.56 8.12 13.79
C GLY A 99 -0.17 7.84 12.47
N VAL A 100 0.40 8.25 11.34
CA VAL A 100 -0.14 7.99 9.99
C VAL A 100 -0.23 6.48 9.66
N LEU A 101 0.62 5.65 10.27
CA LEU A 101 0.61 4.19 10.07
C LEU A 101 -0.40 3.48 10.96
N GLU A 102 -0.93 4.17 11.97
CA GLU A 102 -1.93 3.59 12.87
C GLU A 102 -3.27 3.39 12.17
N SER A 103 -4.04 2.46 12.72
CA SER A 103 -5.28 1.98 12.12
C SER A 103 -6.47 2.69 12.74
N ASP A 104 -7.12 3.58 12.00
CA ASP A 104 -8.37 4.20 12.42
C ASP A 104 -9.55 3.25 12.22
N THR A 105 -10.63 3.46 12.97
CA THR A 105 -11.90 2.76 12.71
C THR A 105 -12.90 3.72 12.08
N VAL A 106 -13.46 3.34 10.94
CA VAL A 106 -14.51 4.09 10.25
C VAL A 106 -15.82 3.32 10.34
N LYS A 107 -16.85 3.97 10.85
CA LYS A 107 -18.22 3.43 10.90
C LYS A 107 -19.07 4.20 9.89
N MET A 108 -19.48 3.54 8.82
CA MET A 108 -20.30 4.13 7.76
C MET A 108 -21.76 3.73 7.94
N TYR A 109 -22.63 4.71 7.84
CA TYR A 109 -24.09 4.55 7.89
C TYR A 109 -24.62 4.91 6.51
N ALA A 110 -25.22 3.95 5.83
CA ALA A 110 -25.82 4.14 4.51
C ALA A 110 -27.30 3.78 4.57
N THR A 111 -28.15 4.72 4.18
CA THR A 111 -29.60 4.55 4.14
C THR A 111 -30.05 4.67 2.69
N SER A 112 -30.71 3.63 2.21
CA SER A 112 -31.38 3.60 0.92
C SER A 112 -32.88 3.47 1.15
N TRP A 113 -33.69 3.92 0.20
CA TRP A 113 -35.14 3.77 0.28
C TRP A 113 -35.69 3.13 -0.98
N TYR A 114 -36.79 2.40 -0.82
CA TYR A 114 -37.57 1.88 -1.93
C TYR A 114 -39.06 2.03 -1.64
N ASN A 115 -39.87 2.09 -2.70
CA ASN A 115 -41.33 2.07 -2.55
C ASN A 115 -41.81 0.62 -2.54
N ASP A 116 -42.45 0.20 -1.45
CA ASP A 116 -43.01 -1.15 -1.33
C ASP A 116 -44.22 -1.30 -2.26
N PRO A 117 -44.19 -2.20 -3.26
CA PRO A 117 -45.30 -2.39 -4.20
C PRO A 117 -46.57 -2.96 -3.54
N LEU A 118 -46.49 -3.47 -2.31
CA LEU A 118 -47.65 -3.96 -1.54
C LEU A 118 -48.41 -2.82 -0.87
N THR A 119 -47.69 -1.91 -0.20
CA THR A 119 -48.27 -0.86 0.64
C THR A 119 -48.23 0.54 0.00
N GLY A 120 -47.40 0.73 -1.02
CA GLY A 120 -47.08 2.05 -1.59
C GLY A 120 -46.28 2.95 -0.64
N ALA A 121 -45.89 2.44 0.53
CA ALA A 121 -45.12 3.18 1.51
C ALA A 121 -43.63 3.18 1.14
N LYS A 122 -42.96 4.28 1.47
CA LYS A 122 -41.51 4.39 1.40
C LYS A 122 -40.93 3.56 2.55
N GLN A 123 -40.15 2.53 2.23
CA GLN A 123 -39.41 1.73 3.20
C GLN A 123 -37.93 2.10 3.13
N GLU A 124 -37.29 2.12 4.30
CA GLU A 124 -35.88 2.46 4.46
C GLU A 124 -35.11 1.19 4.81
N THR A 125 -33.96 1.04 4.17
CA THR A 125 -33.00 -0.02 4.44
C THR A 125 -31.70 0.65 4.89
N ASN A 126 -31.27 0.32 6.11
CA ASN A 126 -30.09 0.89 6.73
C ASN A 126 -28.98 -0.16 6.75
N ILE A 127 -27.78 0.23 6.34
CA ILE A 127 -26.59 -0.60 6.43
C ILE A 127 -25.55 0.14 7.26
N ILE A 128 -25.07 -0.51 8.31
CA ILE A 128 -23.98 0.00 9.15
C ILE A 128 -22.77 -0.88 8.92
N SER A 129 -21.72 -0.33 8.31
CA SER A 129 -20.49 -1.08 8.04
C SER A 129 -19.31 -0.49 8.80
N LEU A 130 -18.56 -1.35 9.47
CA LEU A 130 -17.34 -0.98 10.18
C LEU A 130 -16.12 -1.41 9.37
N PHE A 131 -15.17 -0.49 9.23
CA PHE A 131 -13.91 -0.69 8.52
C PHE A 131 -12.74 -0.25 9.39
N THR A 132 -11.62 -0.95 9.27
CA THR A 132 -10.32 -0.42 9.65
C THR A 132 -9.75 0.35 8.47
N LYS A 133 -9.31 1.59 8.71
CA LYS A 133 -8.68 2.49 7.74
C LYS A 133 -7.20 2.62 8.11
N ASN A 134 -6.33 2.17 7.24
CA ASN A 134 -4.87 2.26 7.42
C ASN A 134 -4.28 3.01 6.24
N ALA A 135 -3.23 3.80 6.46
CA ALA A 135 -2.49 4.37 5.35
C ALA A 135 -1.91 3.26 4.47
N MET A 136 -2.07 3.42 3.15
CA MET A 136 -1.50 2.49 2.19
C MET A 136 -0.01 2.82 2.02
N HIS A 137 0.84 1.84 2.28
CA HIS A 137 2.26 1.88 1.95
C HIS A 137 2.61 0.68 1.07
N PHE A 138 3.59 0.83 0.18
CA PHE A 138 4.10 -0.27 -0.65
C PHE A 138 5.54 -0.65 -0.29
N VAL A 139 6.02 -0.17 0.85
CA VAL A 139 7.34 -0.51 1.37
C VAL A 139 7.35 -1.99 1.80
N PRO A 140 8.23 -2.83 1.24
CA PRO A 140 8.38 -4.21 1.67
C PRO A 140 9.01 -4.27 3.07
N GLU A 141 8.73 -5.34 3.80
CA GLU A 141 9.37 -5.62 5.08
C GLU A 141 10.89 -5.74 4.92
N PHE A 142 11.65 -5.18 5.84
CA PHE A 142 13.11 -5.25 5.79
C PHE A 142 13.58 -6.65 6.19
N ARG A 143 14.06 -7.42 5.20
CA ARG A 143 14.53 -8.80 5.39
C ARG A 143 15.96 -8.88 5.94
N SER A 144 16.80 -7.89 5.65
CA SER A 144 18.20 -7.79 6.05
C SER A 144 18.69 -6.34 6.00
N ALA A 145 19.92 -6.09 6.44
CA ALA A 145 20.60 -4.81 6.26
C ALA A 145 20.88 -4.53 4.77
N LEU A 146 21.34 -5.54 4.01
CA LEU A 146 21.51 -5.48 2.56
C LEU A 146 20.90 -6.72 1.89
N SER A 147 20.02 -6.51 0.92
CA SER A 147 19.26 -7.55 0.20
C SER A 147 19.59 -7.53 -1.29
N PHE A 148 19.93 -8.68 -1.86
CA PHE A 148 20.13 -8.87 -3.30
C PHE A 148 18.96 -9.61 -3.92
N ALA A 149 18.05 -8.87 -4.54
CA ALA A 149 16.87 -9.40 -5.21
C ALA A 149 17.14 -9.85 -6.65
N THR A 150 18.33 -10.39 -6.90
CA THR A 150 18.82 -10.91 -8.19
C THR A 150 19.90 -11.95 -7.96
N ASN A 151 20.04 -12.92 -8.87
CA ASN A 151 21.12 -13.91 -8.83
C ASN A 151 22.37 -13.45 -9.62
N ASP A 152 22.26 -12.39 -10.41
CA ASP A 152 23.30 -11.94 -11.32
C ASP A 152 24.04 -10.71 -10.78
N PHE A 153 24.87 -10.94 -9.76
CA PHE A 153 25.71 -9.94 -9.12
C PHE A 153 27.10 -10.48 -8.72
N THR A 154 28.09 -9.59 -8.63
CA THR A 154 29.33 -9.75 -7.87
C THR A 154 29.25 -8.88 -6.63
N PHE A 155 29.85 -9.36 -5.55
CA PHE A 155 29.91 -8.61 -4.30
C PHE A 155 31.32 -8.63 -3.73
N SER A 156 31.82 -7.46 -3.35
CA SER A 156 33.02 -7.31 -2.53
C SER A 156 32.76 -6.27 -1.45
N ALA A 157 33.19 -6.56 -0.23
CA ALA A 157 33.27 -5.57 0.84
C ALA A 157 34.69 -5.59 1.40
N GLY A 158 35.31 -4.42 1.48
CA GLY A 158 36.68 -4.28 1.92
C GLY A 158 36.97 -2.93 2.59
N GLY A 159 38.14 -2.84 3.22
CA GLY A 159 38.50 -1.68 4.03
C GLY A 159 37.86 -1.71 5.41
N SER A 160 37.28 -0.58 5.83
CA SER A 160 36.57 -0.40 7.10
C SER A 160 35.05 -0.42 6.92
N SER A 161 34.54 -0.99 5.81
CA SER A 161 33.10 -1.13 5.61
C SER A 161 32.50 -2.15 6.59
N LEU A 162 31.23 -1.97 6.92
CA LEU A 162 30.50 -2.85 7.82
C LEU A 162 29.07 -3.02 7.34
N VAL A 163 28.62 -4.26 7.18
CA VAL A 163 27.21 -4.61 7.00
C VAL A 163 26.76 -5.39 8.22
N SER A 164 25.96 -4.75 9.06
CA SER A 164 25.50 -5.30 10.33
C SER A 164 24.00 -5.58 10.28
N GLY A 165 23.62 -6.84 10.50
CA GLY A 165 22.23 -7.26 10.64
C GLY A 165 21.62 -6.97 12.02
N ASN A 166 22.42 -6.41 12.94
CA ASN A 166 22.00 -6.14 14.30
C ASN A 166 21.17 -4.85 14.35
N ASP A 167 20.02 -4.92 15.01
CA ASP A 167 19.06 -3.82 15.07
C ASP A 167 19.68 -2.60 15.77
N ALA A 168 19.75 -1.48 15.04
CA ALA A 168 20.28 -0.23 15.54
C ALA A 168 19.37 0.46 16.56
N SER A 169 18.07 0.12 16.55
CA SER A 169 17.08 0.71 17.45
C SER A 169 17.06 0.04 18.83
N GLY A 170 17.47 -1.23 18.91
CA GLY A 170 17.42 -2.06 20.12
C GLY A 170 15.99 -2.48 20.51
N THR A 171 15.03 -2.35 19.60
CA THR A 171 13.61 -2.63 19.85
C THR A 171 13.10 -3.87 19.12
N CYS A 172 13.82 -4.31 18.10
CA CYS A 172 13.44 -5.43 17.26
C CYS A 172 14.45 -6.57 17.35
N ALA A 173 14.06 -7.74 16.84
CA ALA A 173 14.98 -8.85 16.67
C ALA A 173 15.98 -8.54 15.56
N ASP A 174 17.23 -8.98 15.77
CA ASP A 174 18.26 -8.90 14.75
C ASP A 174 17.85 -9.69 13.49
N ARG A 175 18.30 -9.20 12.35
CA ARG A 175 18.06 -9.81 11.04
C ARG A 175 19.37 -10.26 10.44
N PRO A 176 19.33 -11.06 9.36
CA PRO A 176 20.52 -11.33 8.60
C PRO A 176 21.18 -10.04 8.11
N ALA A 177 22.50 -10.01 8.06
CA ALA A 177 23.19 -8.86 7.49
C ALA A 177 22.99 -8.81 5.96
N LEU A 178 23.13 -9.97 5.30
CA LEU A 178 22.81 -10.16 3.89
C LEU A 178 21.64 -11.12 3.68
N ALA A 179 20.76 -10.80 2.73
CA ALA A 179 19.74 -11.72 2.22
C ALA A 179 19.89 -11.88 0.71
N VAL A 180 19.85 -13.12 0.22
CA VAL A 180 20.07 -13.48 -1.19
C VAL A 180 19.08 -14.53 -1.67
N GLN A 181 18.81 -14.61 -2.97
CA GLN A 181 17.78 -15.49 -3.53
C GLN A 181 18.17 -16.98 -3.61
N SER A 182 19.45 -17.29 -3.80
CA SER A 182 19.89 -18.66 -4.13
C SER A 182 21.20 -19.04 -3.46
N ASN A 183 21.50 -20.34 -3.50
CA ASN A 183 22.76 -20.88 -2.96
C ASN A 183 24.00 -20.40 -3.74
N LEU A 184 23.88 -20.09 -5.03
CA LEU A 184 24.99 -19.53 -5.81
C LEU A 184 25.29 -18.10 -5.33
N SER A 185 24.25 -17.29 -5.15
CA SER A 185 24.35 -15.95 -4.58
C SER A 185 24.86 -15.94 -3.15
N TYR A 186 24.52 -16.96 -2.37
CA TYR A 186 25.05 -17.15 -1.02
C TYR A 186 26.57 -17.33 -1.02
N LEU A 187 27.10 -18.16 -1.93
CA LEU A 187 28.54 -18.37 -2.06
C LEU A 187 29.26 -17.07 -2.47
N GLU A 188 28.71 -16.36 -3.46
CA GLU A 188 29.21 -15.05 -3.90
C GLU A 188 29.25 -14.07 -2.72
N ALA A 189 28.12 -13.84 -2.05
CA ALA A 189 27.98 -12.91 -0.93
C ALA A 189 28.88 -13.27 0.27
N SER A 190 28.99 -14.55 0.61
CA SER A 190 29.82 -15.03 1.70
C SER A 190 31.32 -14.87 1.40
N SER A 191 31.72 -15.09 0.15
CA SER A 191 33.11 -14.87 -0.28
C SER A 191 33.46 -13.38 -0.36
N GLY A 192 32.50 -12.56 -0.78
CA GLY A 192 32.66 -11.13 -1.02
C GLY A 192 32.82 -10.28 0.22
N GLY A 193 32.12 -10.61 1.31
CA GLY A 193 32.15 -9.78 2.54
C GLY A 193 32.78 -10.41 3.78
N SER A 194 33.66 -11.39 3.58
CA SER A 194 34.37 -12.04 4.69
C SER A 194 35.10 -11.02 5.58
N GLY A 195 34.66 -10.91 6.85
CA GLY A 195 35.24 -10.00 7.84
C GLY A 195 34.60 -8.61 7.94
N ASN A 196 33.71 -8.25 7.02
CA ASN A 196 32.99 -6.97 6.98
C ASN A 196 31.47 -7.12 7.12
N ILE A 197 31.00 -8.35 7.39
CA ILE A 197 29.59 -8.69 7.62
C ILE A 197 29.45 -9.28 9.03
N GLU A 198 28.48 -8.78 9.80
CA GLU A 198 28.17 -9.29 11.13
C GLU A 198 26.66 -9.33 11.40
N SER A 199 26.20 -10.35 12.11
CA SER A 199 24.83 -10.44 12.62
C SER A 199 24.76 -11.47 13.74
N ASP A 200 24.05 -11.15 14.82
CA ASP A 200 23.75 -12.03 15.94
C ASP A 200 22.72 -13.12 15.54
N SER A 201 21.99 -12.89 14.44
CA SER A 201 21.11 -13.89 13.81
C SER A 201 21.91 -14.80 12.88
N VAL A 202 22.26 -14.30 11.68
CA VAL A 202 23.03 -15.02 10.65
C VAL A 202 23.69 -13.99 9.72
N ASN A 203 24.96 -14.15 9.37
CA ASN A 203 25.64 -13.19 8.47
C ASN A 203 25.00 -13.14 7.07
N VAL A 204 24.71 -14.28 6.47
CA VAL A 204 24.08 -14.38 5.14
C VAL A 204 22.94 -15.38 5.19
N ALA A 205 21.74 -14.98 4.78
CA ALA A 205 20.56 -15.85 4.70
C ALA A 205 20.07 -16.01 3.26
N ILE A 206 19.59 -17.21 2.94
CA ILE A 206 18.92 -17.47 1.66
C ILE A 206 17.42 -17.25 1.84
N ASP A 207 16.86 -16.33 1.08
CA ASP A 207 15.42 -16.05 0.99
C ASP A 207 14.98 -16.21 -0.48
N SER A 208 14.40 -17.36 -0.80
CA SER A 208 13.90 -17.67 -2.15
C SER A 208 12.69 -16.84 -2.56
N GLU A 209 12.01 -16.17 -1.63
CA GLU A 209 10.86 -15.30 -1.90
C GLU A 209 11.29 -13.86 -2.17
N LEU A 210 12.55 -13.52 -1.95
CA LEU A 210 13.09 -12.19 -2.22
C LEU A 210 12.91 -11.86 -3.71
N SER A 211 12.21 -10.77 -4.02
CA SER A 211 11.91 -10.37 -5.40
C SER A 211 11.95 -8.85 -5.54
N TYR A 212 12.52 -8.36 -6.65
CA TYR A 212 12.52 -6.94 -6.96
C TYR A 212 11.15 -6.45 -7.47
N LYS A 213 10.29 -7.35 -7.94
CA LYS A 213 9.04 -6.99 -8.64
C LYS A 213 8.08 -6.12 -7.81
N PRO A 214 7.85 -6.36 -6.50
CA PRO A 214 7.04 -5.47 -5.68
C PRO A 214 7.70 -4.09 -5.49
N VAL A 215 9.03 -4.05 -5.44
CA VAL A 215 9.82 -2.81 -5.29
C VAL A 215 9.76 -1.99 -6.57
N ASP A 216 9.87 -2.60 -7.75
CA ASP A 216 9.70 -1.92 -9.04
C ASP A 216 8.32 -1.25 -9.13
N GLN A 217 7.26 -1.91 -8.68
CA GLN A 217 5.91 -1.31 -8.64
C GLN A 217 5.84 -0.11 -7.69
N LEU A 218 6.46 -0.20 -6.50
CA LEU A 218 6.58 0.93 -5.57
C LEU A 218 7.33 2.09 -6.23
N VAL A 219 8.50 1.81 -6.81
CA VAL A 219 9.37 2.79 -7.46
C VAL A 219 8.67 3.45 -8.65
N ALA A 220 7.97 2.69 -9.49
CA ALA A 220 7.20 3.19 -10.61
C ALA A 220 6.06 4.12 -10.18
N ARG A 221 5.33 3.77 -9.11
CA ARG A 221 4.25 4.61 -8.55
C ARG A 221 4.80 5.88 -7.91
N LEU A 222 5.84 5.78 -7.10
CA LEU A 222 6.47 6.94 -6.47
C LEU A 222 7.06 7.90 -7.52
N ALA A 223 7.68 7.38 -8.58
CA ALA A 223 8.28 8.22 -9.63
C ALA A 223 7.27 9.07 -10.42
N GLN A 224 5.98 8.72 -10.39
CA GLN A 224 4.90 9.47 -11.05
C GLN A 224 4.33 10.60 -10.18
N MET A 225 4.70 10.67 -8.90
CA MET A 225 4.20 11.67 -7.97
C MET A 225 4.93 13.01 -8.14
N SER A 226 4.18 14.12 -8.17
CA SER A 226 4.72 15.47 -8.35
C SER A 226 5.61 15.96 -7.21
N ASP A 227 5.37 15.44 -6.01
CA ASP A 227 5.98 15.93 -4.76
C ASP A 227 7.22 15.12 -4.36
N VAL A 228 7.71 14.29 -5.28
CA VAL A 228 8.92 13.50 -5.11
C VAL A 228 10.13 14.28 -5.57
N GLN A 229 11.17 14.28 -4.75
CA GLN A 229 12.33 15.08 -5.02
C GLN A 229 13.33 14.34 -5.92
N LYS A 230 13.49 14.84 -7.14
CA LYS A 230 14.52 14.37 -8.08
C LYS A 230 15.79 15.17 -7.85
N ILE A 231 16.83 14.47 -7.45
CA ILE A 231 18.14 15.01 -7.14
C ILE A 231 19.04 14.80 -8.35
N THR A 232 19.53 15.89 -8.93
CA THR A 232 20.48 15.92 -10.04
C THR A 232 21.61 16.91 -9.73
N GLY A 233 22.83 16.65 -10.21
CA GLY A 233 24.00 17.51 -9.96
C GLY A 233 24.40 17.62 -8.48
N ASN A 234 24.96 18.76 -8.07
CA ASN A 234 25.41 18.96 -6.67
C ASN A 234 24.24 19.36 -5.76
N TYR A 235 23.83 18.46 -4.89
CA TYR A 235 22.73 18.68 -3.95
C TYR A 235 23.24 19.05 -2.55
N LYS A 236 22.56 20.01 -1.91
CA LYS A 236 22.83 20.52 -0.56
C LYS A 236 21.56 20.76 0.29
N GLY A 237 20.40 20.25 -0.17
CA GLY A 237 19.14 20.43 0.54
C GLY A 237 18.92 19.35 1.61
N SER A 238 17.76 19.37 2.27
CA SER A 238 17.40 18.34 3.26
C SER A 238 17.06 16.99 2.58
N LEU A 239 17.38 15.87 3.24
CA LEU A 239 16.95 14.52 2.84
C LEU A 239 15.83 14.01 3.75
N GLY A 240 14.91 14.91 4.11
CA GLY A 240 13.83 14.62 5.04
C GLY A 240 14.27 14.74 6.48
N SER A 241 13.31 14.68 7.40
CA SER A 241 13.54 14.71 8.84
C SER A 241 12.83 13.54 9.50
N ALA A 242 13.14 13.26 10.77
CA ALA A 242 12.43 12.24 11.52
C ALA A 242 10.91 12.49 11.50
N ASP A 243 10.46 13.75 11.63
CA ASP A 243 9.03 14.10 11.66
C ASP A 243 8.35 14.15 10.27
N ASP A 244 9.14 14.37 9.21
CA ASP A 244 8.67 14.41 7.82
C ASP A 244 9.66 13.65 6.91
N PRO A 245 9.56 12.31 6.87
CA PRO A 245 10.43 11.49 6.03
C PRO A 245 10.04 11.63 4.55
N GLY A 246 11.05 11.73 3.69
CA GLY A 246 10.87 12.06 2.27
C GLY A 246 11.08 10.88 1.32
N VAL A 247 10.77 11.11 0.05
CA VAL A 247 11.07 10.18 -1.04
C VAL A 247 11.96 10.89 -2.05
N PHE A 248 13.15 10.33 -2.30
CA PHE A 248 14.22 10.94 -3.07
C PHE A 248 14.63 10.03 -4.23
N PHE A 249 14.71 10.59 -5.42
CA PHE A 249 15.25 9.90 -6.60
C PHE A 249 16.57 10.54 -6.97
N VAL A 250 17.64 9.78 -6.87
CA VAL A 250 18.99 10.19 -7.25
C VAL A 250 19.20 9.80 -8.70
N GLU A 251 19.23 10.81 -9.58
CA GLU A 251 19.34 10.66 -11.03
C GLU A 251 20.56 11.47 -11.56
N ASP A 252 21.01 11.18 -12.79
CA ASP A 252 21.97 12.00 -13.56
C ASP A 252 23.26 12.43 -12.82
N ASN A 253 24.00 11.46 -12.25
CA ASN A 253 25.29 11.70 -11.58
C ASN A 253 25.22 12.73 -10.43
N ALA A 254 24.11 12.74 -9.71
CA ALA A 254 23.96 13.58 -8.53
C ALA A 254 25.04 13.32 -7.48
N LYS A 255 25.64 14.40 -6.97
CA LYS A 255 26.57 14.40 -5.85
C LYS A 255 25.89 14.99 -4.63
N LEU A 256 25.82 14.22 -3.55
CA LEU A 256 25.39 14.72 -2.24
C LEU A 256 26.58 15.41 -1.58
N THR A 257 26.64 16.74 -1.62
CA THR A 257 27.79 17.51 -1.13
C THR A 257 27.51 18.18 0.22
N GLY A 258 28.57 18.47 0.97
CA GLY A 258 28.53 18.86 2.39
C GLY A 258 27.42 19.83 2.82
N GLY A 259 26.78 19.49 3.95
CA GLY A 259 25.65 20.22 4.55
C GLY A 259 24.52 19.29 5.02
N ILE A 260 24.48 18.06 4.52
CA ILE A 260 23.46 17.05 4.85
C ILE A 260 24.07 16.06 5.84
N SER A 261 23.71 16.18 7.12
CA SER A 261 24.19 15.26 8.16
C SER A 261 23.29 14.03 8.30
N GLU A 262 21.97 14.22 8.20
CA GLU A 262 20.98 13.16 8.39
C GLU A 262 19.84 13.26 7.36
N GLY A 263 19.25 12.12 7.01
CA GLY A 263 18.06 12.00 6.17
C GLY A 263 17.18 10.83 6.59
N TYR A 264 15.91 10.87 6.19
CA TYR A 264 14.88 9.90 6.61
C TYR A 264 13.92 9.60 5.45
N GLY A 265 13.56 8.32 5.27
CA GLY A 265 12.51 7.90 4.33
C GLY A 265 12.96 6.90 3.26
N ILE A 266 12.68 7.18 1.98
CA ILE A 266 13.01 6.28 0.86
C ILE A 266 13.97 7.00 -0.09
N MET A 267 15.09 6.37 -0.42
CA MET A 267 16.02 6.83 -1.44
C MET A 267 16.10 5.81 -2.57
N VAL A 268 15.88 6.23 -3.81
CA VAL A 268 15.98 5.39 -5.01
C VAL A 268 17.13 5.90 -5.86
N VAL A 269 18.07 5.02 -6.20
CA VAL A 269 19.24 5.32 -7.04
C VAL A 269 19.09 4.56 -8.36
N ARG A 270 18.97 5.28 -9.48
CA ARG A 270 18.70 4.71 -10.82
C ARG A 270 19.90 4.79 -11.77
N SER A 271 20.01 3.83 -12.69
CA SER A 271 21.18 3.56 -13.54
C SER A 271 21.50 4.52 -14.70
N ASN A 272 20.71 5.58 -14.94
CA ASN A 272 21.21 6.72 -15.73
C ASN A 272 22.15 7.63 -14.90
N GLY A 273 22.22 7.43 -13.58
CA GLY A 273 23.36 7.81 -12.78
C GLY A 273 24.42 6.73 -12.89
N TYR A 274 25.50 7.00 -13.61
CA TYR A 274 26.68 6.14 -13.57
C TYR A 274 27.41 6.42 -12.26
N LEU A 275 27.51 5.41 -11.41
CA LEU A 275 28.61 5.31 -10.46
C LEU A 275 29.78 4.63 -11.19
N LYS A 276 30.38 5.28 -12.19
CA LYS A 276 31.57 4.72 -12.83
C LYS A 276 32.61 5.76 -13.20
N TYR A 277 33.82 5.39 -12.82
CA TYR A 277 35.10 5.97 -13.17
C TYR A 277 35.29 5.89 -14.69
N ASP A 278 35.19 7.03 -15.38
CA ASP A 278 36.05 7.30 -16.53
C ASP A 278 37.17 8.21 -16.04
N SER A 279 38.34 8.02 -16.64
CA SER A 279 39.66 8.66 -16.55
C SER A 279 39.70 10.20 -16.46
N ALA A 280 38.56 10.87 -16.27
CA ALA A 280 38.37 12.31 -16.19
C ALA A 280 37.69 12.80 -14.89
N GLY A 281 37.48 11.95 -13.88
CA GLY A 281 37.29 12.40 -12.49
C GLY A 281 35.99 13.17 -12.20
N VAL A 282 34.84 12.51 -12.31
CA VAL A 282 33.59 13.03 -11.74
C VAL A 282 33.03 12.03 -10.73
N GLU A 283 33.51 12.21 -9.51
CA GLU A 283 33.26 11.41 -8.30
C GLU A 283 31.79 11.45 -7.86
N LEU A 284 31.21 10.33 -7.42
CA LEU A 284 30.13 10.36 -6.44
C LEU A 284 30.79 10.47 -5.06
N ASP A 285 31.22 11.69 -4.76
CA ASP A 285 31.85 12.04 -3.52
C ASP A 285 30.73 12.22 -2.47
N ILE A 286 30.28 11.13 -1.84
CA ILE A 286 29.66 11.23 -0.51
C ILE A 286 30.81 11.50 0.48
N ALA A 287 31.56 12.60 0.27
CA ALA A 287 32.68 13.02 1.11
C ALA A 287 32.23 13.65 2.42
N GLY A 288 31.08 13.21 2.96
CA GLY A 288 30.55 13.64 4.24
C GLY A 288 30.14 12.45 5.08
N ASN A 289 30.27 12.58 6.41
CA ASN A 289 29.64 11.70 7.40
C ASN A 289 28.11 11.83 7.28
N PHE A 290 27.53 11.32 6.21
CA PHE A 290 26.10 11.37 5.95
C PHE A 290 25.42 10.14 6.54
N LYS A 291 24.29 10.35 7.20
CA LYS A 291 23.48 9.26 7.75
C LYS A 291 22.09 9.23 7.15
N PHE A 292 21.65 8.09 6.63
CA PHE A 292 20.29 7.91 6.14
C PHE A 292 19.56 6.87 6.97
N ASN A 293 18.35 7.19 7.42
CA ASN A 293 17.50 6.29 8.19
C ASN A 293 16.27 5.91 7.35
N GLY A 294 16.29 4.74 6.72
CA GLY A 294 15.18 4.29 5.90
C GLY A 294 15.51 3.18 4.90
N LEU A 295 14.79 3.17 3.79
CA LEU A 295 14.98 2.23 2.69
C LEU A 295 15.82 2.88 1.58
N VAL A 296 16.92 2.24 1.19
CA VAL A 296 17.70 2.62 0.01
C VAL A 296 17.54 1.57 -1.07
N ILE A 297 17.08 1.95 -2.25
CA ILE A 297 16.85 1.06 -3.39
C ILE A 297 17.86 1.39 -4.48
N PHE A 298 18.64 0.41 -4.90
CA PHE A 298 19.50 0.49 -6.07
C PHE A 298 18.82 -0.25 -7.23
N GLU A 299 18.35 0.53 -8.20
CA GLU A 299 17.70 0.06 -9.43
C GLU A 299 18.71 0.05 -10.57
N ASP A 300 19.05 -1.13 -11.08
CA ASP A 300 19.96 -1.35 -12.22
C ASP A 300 21.37 -0.74 -12.02
N ALA A 301 21.78 -0.43 -10.78
CA ALA A 301 23.01 0.32 -10.49
C ALA A 301 24.28 -0.52 -10.67
N TYR A 302 25.23 -0.03 -11.49
CA TYR A 302 26.35 -0.81 -12.03
C TYR A 302 27.71 -0.66 -11.31
N ASN A 303 27.82 0.12 -10.24
CA ASN A 303 28.95 0.06 -9.30
C ASN A 303 28.56 0.82 -8.02
N MET A 304 29.06 0.44 -6.85
CA MET A 304 28.83 1.20 -5.60
C MET A 304 30.15 1.63 -4.97
N ASP A 305 31.00 2.41 -5.67
CA ASP A 305 32.25 2.94 -5.07
C ASP A 305 31.91 4.08 -4.09
N GLY A 306 31.71 3.75 -2.82
CA GLY A 306 31.43 4.73 -1.76
C GLY A 306 32.72 5.29 -1.16
N ARG A 307 33.29 6.32 -1.80
CA ARG A 307 34.39 7.10 -1.23
C ARG A 307 33.82 8.11 -0.23
N GLY A 308 33.73 7.67 1.03
CA GLY A 308 33.16 8.44 2.13
C GLY A 308 32.98 7.62 3.40
N THR A 309 32.33 8.23 4.39
CA THR A 309 31.89 7.60 5.65
C THR A 309 30.37 7.54 5.81
N PRO A 310 29.59 7.14 4.76
CA PRO A 310 28.15 7.11 4.87
C PRO A 310 27.69 6.00 5.82
N THR A 311 26.66 6.30 6.61
CA THR A 311 25.98 5.34 7.48
C THR A 311 24.52 5.20 7.03
N ILE A 312 24.12 4.02 6.59
CA ILE A 312 22.73 3.70 6.30
C ILE A 312 22.18 2.91 7.47
N LYS A 313 21.15 3.42 8.12
CA LYS A 313 20.34 2.71 9.11
C LYS A 313 19.02 2.29 8.47
N GLY A 314 18.74 1.00 8.41
CA GLY A 314 17.54 0.45 7.79
C GLY A 314 17.89 -0.69 6.85
N SER A 315 17.41 -0.63 5.61
CA SER A 315 17.64 -1.69 4.64
C SER A 315 18.06 -1.13 3.29
N VAL A 316 19.03 -1.80 2.66
CA VAL A 316 19.46 -1.55 1.30
C VAL A 316 18.96 -2.69 0.43
N LEU A 317 18.26 -2.39 -0.65
CA LEU A 317 17.77 -3.38 -1.59
C LEU A 317 18.37 -3.13 -2.97
N VAL A 318 19.06 -4.14 -3.50
CA VAL A 318 19.67 -4.11 -4.83
C VAL A 318 18.86 -5.03 -5.74
N GLY A 319 18.41 -4.53 -6.88
CA GLY A 319 17.70 -5.33 -7.86
C GLY A 319 17.72 -4.76 -9.27
N LYS A 320 17.19 -5.56 -10.20
CA LYS A 320 17.10 -5.24 -11.63
C LYS A 320 15.66 -5.18 -12.07
N LYS A 321 15.36 -4.24 -12.98
CA LYS A 321 14.01 -4.10 -13.54
C LYS A 321 13.66 -5.22 -14.53
N ASP A 322 14.65 -5.72 -15.26
CA ASP A 322 14.52 -6.83 -16.20
C ASP A 322 15.66 -7.86 -16.01
N GLU A 323 15.34 -9.15 -15.97
CA GLU A 323 16.33 -10.24 -15.87
C GLU A 323 17.17 -10.41 -17.17
N ASP A 324 16.75 -9.78 -18.28
CA ASP A 324 17.29 -9.98 -19.63
C ASP A 324 18.37 -8.97 -20.07
N THR A 325 18.68 -7.96 -19.25
CA THR A 325 19.85 -7.11 -19.52
C THR A 325 21.09 -7.89 -19.08
N GLY A 326 21.80 -8.53 -20.01
CA GLY A 326 22.95 -9.43 -19.74
C GLY A 326 24.18 -8.81 -19.04
N ASN A 327 24.02 -7.72 -18.29
CA ASN A 327 25.04 -7.06 -17.50
C ASN A 327 24.94 -7.50 -16.04
N LYS A 328 25.97 -8.21 -15.55
CA LYS A 328 26.14 -8.54 -14.12
C LYS A 328 26.22 -7.25 -13.28
N LEU A 329 25.52 -7.21 -12.14
CA LEU A 329 25.65 -6.09 -11.18
C LEU A 329 26.95 -6.24 -10.42
N ASP A 330 27.77 -5.20 -10.37
CA ASP A 330 28.97 -5.20 -9.54
C ASP A 330 28.73 -4.32 -8.31
N VAL A 331 28.79 -4.92 -7.12
CA VAL A 331 28.58 -4.22 -5.86
C VAL A 331 29.86 -4.26 -5.05
N ASP A 332 30.61 -3.15 -5.09
CA ASP A 332 31.90 -3.03 -4.42
C ASP A 332 31.84 -2.05 -3.24
N LEU A 333 31.63 -2.55 -2.02
CA LEU A 333 31.66 -1.79 -0.77
C LEU A 333 33.09 -1.63 -0.23
N ASN A 334 33.93 -0.91 -0.97
CA ASN A 334 35.27 -0.54 -0.55
C ASN A 334 35.27 0.85 0.11
N GLY A 335 35.80 0.97 1.33
CA GLY A 335 35.91 2.26 2.02
C GLY A 335 35.52 2.20 3.50
N ASN A 336 34.80 3.21 4.00
CA ASN A 336 34.34 3.29 5.39
C ASN A 336 32.81 3.46 5.45
N ILE A 337 32.08 2.61 4.73
CA ILE A 337 30.62 2.61 4.64
C ILE A 337 30.05 1.70 5.73
N THR A 338 29.06 2.17 6.48
CA THR A 338 28.33 1.33 7.44
C THR A 338 26.88 1.17 6.98
N ILE A 339 26.41 -0.06 6.84
CA ILE A 339 25.00 -0.41 6.63
C ILE A 339 24.58 -1.20 7.86
N GLN A 340 23.61 -0.68 8.60
CA GLN A 340 23.11 -1.32 9.82
C GLN A 340 21.60 -1.50 9.71
N TYR A 341 21.11 -2.71 10.00
CA TYR A 341 19.69 -2.97 10.09
C TYR A 341 19.05 -2.08 11.17
N ASP A 342 17.90 -1.50 10.86
CA ASP A 342 17.12 -0.70 11.80
C ASP A 342 15.63 -0.88 11.47
N CYS A 343 14.87 -1.43 12.41
CA CYS A 343 13.44 -1.65 12.18
C CYS A 343 12.60 -0.37 12.34
N GLU A 344 13.09 0.64 13.08
CA GLU A 344 12.44 1.94 13.18
C GLU A 344 12.57 2.70 11.85
N ALA A 345 13.72 2.53 11.18
CA ALA A 345 13.94 3.00 9.81
C ALA A 345 12.89 2.47 8.82
N GLU A 346 12.37 1.25 9.02
CA GLU A 346 11.27 0.72 8.20
C GLU A 346 10.02 1.60 8.32
N LYS A 347 9.70 2.06 9.54
CA LYS A 347 8.54 2.92 9.78
C LYS A 347 8.71 4.29 9.09
N TYR A 348 9.91 4.88 9.11
CA TYR A 348 10.16 6.13 8.37
C TYR A 348 9.93 5.95 6.87
N ALA A 349 10.37 4.82 6.28
CA ALA A 349 10.10 4.50 4.88
C ALA A 349 8.59 4.31 4.62
N GLN A 350 7.89 3.59 5.50
CA GLN A 350 6.43 3.39 5.40
C GLN A 350 5.66 4.72 5.48
N VAL A 351 6.01 5.61 6.42
CA VAL A 351 5.42 6.97 6.53
C VAL A 351 5.71 7.79 5.28
N ALA A 352 6.95 7.77 4.76
CA ALA A 352 7.29 8.48 3.53
C ALA A 352 6.44 8.00 2.33
N SER A 353 6.25 6.69 2.19
CA SER A 353 5.38 6.12 1.16
C SER A 353 3.92 6.54 1.36
N ALA A 354 3.39 6.39 2.58
CA ALA A 354 2.02 6.76 2.94
C ALA A 354 1.71 8.23 2.67
N ASN A 355 2.58 9.15 3.11
CA ASN A 355 2.43 10.59 2.93
C ASN A 355 2.45 11.02 1.46
N LYS A 356 3.17 10.28 0.60
CA LYS A 356 3.20 10.57 -0.84
C LYS A 356 2.01 9.97 -1.59
N LEU A 357 1.56 8.78 -1.19
CA LEU A 357 0.41 8.13 -1.82
C LEU A 357 -0.91 8.80 -1.43
N LYS A 358 -1.03 9.24 -0.17
CA LYS A 358 -2.25 9.81 0.43
C LYS A 358 -3.51 8.94 0.23
N GLN A 359 -3.31 7.64 0.03
CA GLN A 359 -4.37 6.66 -0.13
C GLN A 359 -4.51 5.84 1.14
N ASN A 360 -5.75 5.53 1.51
CA ASN A 360 -6.04 4.61 2.62
C ASN A 360 -6.53 3.28 2.09
N ARG A 361 -6.13 2.22 2.76
CA ARG A 361 -6.69 0.88 2.62
C ARG A 361 -7.78 0.69 3.66
N TYR A 362 -8.94 0.23 3.20
CA TYR A 362 -10.06 -0.13 4.06
C TYR A 362 -10.15 -1.66 4.17
N ARG A 363 -10.22 -2.17 5.40
CA ARG A 363 -10.51 -3.59 5.68
C ARG A 363 -11.83 -3.68 6.43
N ARG A 364 -12.82 -4.34 5.84
CA ARG A 364 -14.12 -4.55 6.49
C ARG A 364 -13.97 -5.42 7.74
N LEU A 365 -14.52 -4.95 8.85
CA LEU A 365 -14.61 -5.70 10.11
C LEU A 365 -15.96 -6.41 10.22
N SER A 366 -17.06 -5.67 10.02
CA SER A 366 -18.42 -6.20 10.12
C SER A 366 -19.42 -5.31 9.38
N THR A 367 -20.58 -5.88 9.05
CA THR A 367 -21.74 -5.14 8.54
C THR A 367 -23.00 -5.58 9.29
N PHE A 368 -23.85 -4.62 9.63
CA PHE A 368 -25.15 -4.81 10.26
C PHE A 368 -26.23 -4.26 9.32
N GLU A 369 -27.35 -4.97 9.23
CA GLU A 369 -28.51 -4.67 8.37
C GLU A 369 -29.78 -4.59 9.20
#